data_AF-A0A9D6TG33-F1
#
_entry.id   AF-A0A9D6TG33-F1
#
_cell.length_a   1.000
_cell.length_b   1.000
_cell.length_c   1.000
_cell.angle_alpha   90.00
_cell.angle_beta   90.00
_cell.angle_gamma   90.00
#
_symmetry.space_group_name_H-M   'P 1'
#
loop_
_entity.id
_entity.type
_entity.pdbx_description
1 polymer ?
#
loop_
_entity_poly.entity_id
_entity_poly.type
_entity_poly.pdbx_seq_one_letter_code
_entity_poly.pdbx_strand_id
1 'polypeptide(L)' 'MIATMSSRGQIVIPQPVRDRCRLGAGDHFAVDDDPDRQTVTLRKVQAPGRWFEVYMQCPHSFEPPIRRKEFYRSKHGLAR' A
#
# COMPACT_ATOMS: atom_id res chain seq x y z
N MET A 1 17.08 3.47 20.12
CA MET A 1 15.60 3.45 20.17
C MET A 1 15.18 2.02 20.38
N ILE A 2 14.34 1.74 21.37
CA ILE A 2 14.00 0.37 21.79
C ILE A 2 12.47 0.29 21.78
N ALA A 3 11.93 -0.80 21.22
CA ALA A 3 10.50 -1.10 21.25
C ALA A 3 10.31 -2.44 21.95
N THR A 4 9.24 -2.54 22.74
CA THR A 4 8.90 -3.77 23.48
C THR A 4 7.95 -4.62 22.65
N MET A 5 8.20 -5.93 22.65
CA MET A 5 7.31 -6.90 22.02
C MET A 5 6.22 -7.31 23.02
N SER A 6 4.97 -7.32 22.56
CA SER A 6 3.84 -7.81 23.34
C SER A 6 3.86 -9.35 23.44
N SER A 7 3.08 -9.89 24.38
CA SER A 7 2.88 -11.33 24.55
C SER A 7 2.27 -12.04 23.33
N ARG A 8 1.68 -11.27 22.39
CA ARG A 8 1.12 -11.80 21.14
C ARG A 8 2.12 -11.70 19.97
N GLY A 9 3.38 -11.38 20.24
CA GLY A 9 4.42 -11.20 19.20
C GLY A 9 4.28 -9.90 18.41
N GLN A 10 3.47 -8.94 18.87
CA GLN A 10 3.29 -7.65 18.18
C GLN A 10 4.31 -6.65 18.69
N ILE A 11 4.93 -5.88 17.78
CA ILE A 11 5.86 -4.80 18.11
C ILE A 11 5.24 -3.49 17.66
N VAL A 12 5.27 -2.48 18.54
CA VAL A 12 4.84 -1.13 18.17
C VAL A 12 6.00 -0.41 17.50
N ILE A 13 5.83 -0.05 16.23
CA ILE A 13 6.82 0.76 15.51
C ILE A 13 6.85 2.17 16.14
N PRO A 14 8.01 2.63 16.66
CA PRO A 14 8.10 3.94 17.30
C PRO A 14 7.77 5.09 16.35
N GLN A 15 7.21 6.17 16.91
CA GLN A 15 6.77 7.34 16.13
C GLN A 15 7.83 7.90 15.18
N PRO A 16 9.10 8.08 15.59
CA PRO A 16 10.10 8.68 14.70
C PRO A 16 10.45 7.78 13.49
N VAL A 17 10.29 6.46 13.64
CA VAL A 17 10.45 5.53 12.52
C VAL A 17 9.24 5.60 11.59
N ARG A 18 8.02 5.74 12.14
CA ARG A 18 6.80 5.96 11.35
C ARG A 18 6.89 7.24 10.52
N ASP A 19 7.34 8.34 11.12
CA ASP A 19 7.44 9.62 10.43
C ASP A 19 8.53 9.58 9.34
N ARG A 20 9.71 9.03 9.66
CA ARG A 20 10.83 8.91 8.72
C ARG A 20 10.49 8.03 7.51
N CYS A 21 9.79 6.92 7.75
CA CYS A 21 9.43 5.96 6.69
C CYS A 21 8.03 6.22 6.11
N ARG A 22 7.34 7.29 6.52
CA ARG A 22 5.96 7.64 6.13
C ARG A 22 5.01 6.44 6.23
N LEU A 23 4.99 5.82 7.41
CA LEU A 23 4.15 4.67 7.72
C LEU A 23 2.80 5.14 8.27
N GLY A 24 1.72 4.61 7.73
CA GLY A 24 0.34 4.84 8.15
C GLY A 24 -0.35 3.54 8.57
N ALA A 25 -1.52 3.68 9.20
CA ALA A 25 -2.39 2.55 9.47
C ALA A 25 -2.87 1.91 8.15
N GLY A 26 -2.86 0.58 8.09
CA GLY A 26 -3.23 -0.17 6.88
C GLY A 26 -2.09 -0.41 5.89
N ASP A 27 -0.89 0.13 6.13
CA ASP A 27 0.28 -0.22 5.31
C ASP A 27 0.67 -1.70 5.49
N HIS A 28 1.06 -2.32 4.39
CA HIS A 28 1.56 -3.69 4.37
C HIS A 28 3.09 -3.72 4.39
N PHE A 29 3.65 -4.74 5.06
CA PHE A 29 5.09 -4.95 5.16
C PHE A 29 5.45 -6.36 4.75
N ALA A 30 6.54 -6.49 3.99
CA ALA A 30 7.25 -7.75 3.80
C ALA A 30 8.21 -7.90 4.97
N VAL A 31 8.18 -9.08 5.59
CA VAL A 31 9.04 -9.45 6.72
C VAL A 31 10.07 -10.44 6.20
N ASP A 32 11.34 -10.12 6.41
CA ASP A 32 12.48 -10.98 6.05
C ASP A 32 13.27 -11.30 7.32
N ASP A 33 13.55 -12.58 7.52
CA ASP A 33 14.30 -13.08 8.68
C ASP A 33 15.72 -13.45 8.23
N ASP A 34 16.72 -12.79 8.80
CA ASP A 34 18.13 -13.13 8.60
C ASP A 34 18.64 -13.80 9.89
N PRO A 35 18.66 -15.15 9.93
CA PRO A 35 19.02 -15.89 11.13
C PRO A 35 20.51 -15.78 11.47
N ASP A 36 21.38 -15.57 10.47
CA ASP A 36 22.82 -15.44 10.66
C ASP A 36 23.17 -14.11 11.35
N ARG A 37 22.45 -13.06 11.00
CA ARG A 37 22.61 -11.72 11.60
C ARG A 37 21.70 -11.49 12.81
N GLN A 38 20.77 -12.40 13.08
CA GLN A 38 19.73 -12.27 14.10
C GLN A 38 18.92 -10.97 13.94
N THR A 39 18.61 -10.62 12.68
CA THR A 39 17.88 -9.38 12.35
C THR A 39 16.63 -9.67 11.55
N VAL A 40 15.52 -9.06 11.96
CA VAL A 40 14.26 -9.04 11.20
C VAL A 40 14.15 -7.72 10.45
N THR A 41 14.02 -7.79 9.13
CA THR A 41 13.89 -6.61 8.26
C THR A 41 12.44 -6.42 7.83
N LEU A 42 11.89 -5.22 8.09
CA LEU A 42 10.56 -4.82 7.65
C LEU A 42 10.65 -3.88 6.45
N ARG A 43 10.13 -4.31 5.29
CA ARG A 43 10.08 -3.50 4.08
C ARG A 43 8.64 -3.13 3.73
N LYS A 44 8.33 -1.83 3.67
CA LYS A 44 7.02 -1.34 3.25
C LYS A 44 6.72 -1.80 1.82
N VAL A 45 5.61 -2.48 1.63
CA VAL A 45 5.13 -2.95 0.33
C VAL A 45 4.27 -1.85 -0.27
N GLN A 46 4.81 -1.13 -1.24
CA GLN A 46 4.01 -0.28 -2.12
C GLN A 46 3.42 -1.14 -3.23
N ALA A 47 2.53 -2.08 -2.88
CA ALA A 47 1.75 -2.76 -3.91
C ALA A 47 0.56 -1.85 -4.23
N PRO A 48 0.42 -1.30 -5.44
CA PRO A 48 -0.91 -0.96 -5.90
C PRO A 48 -1.70 -2.26 -5.81
N GLY A 49 -2.70 -2.32 -4.92
CA GLY A 49 -3.53 -3.51 -4.79
C GLY A 49 -3.93 -3.99 -6.18
N ARG A 50 -3.89 -5.30 -6.43
CA ARG A 50 -4.35 -5.90 -7.70
C ARG A 50 -5.88 -5.88 -7.72
N TRP A 51 -6.46 -4.70 -7.51
CA TRP A 51 -7.89 -4.46 -7.38
C TRP A 51 -8.65 -5.01 -8.58
N PHE A 52 -8.04 -4.94 -9.77
CA PHE A 52 -8.56 -5.56 -10.98
C PHE A 52 -8.73 -7.08 -10.84
N GLU A 53 -7.74 -7.79 -10.27
CA GLU A 53 -7.84 -9.24 -10.08
C GLU A 53 -8.84 -9.62 -9.00
N VAL A 54 -8.84 -8.89 -7.89
CA VAL A 54 -9.84 -9.05 -6.82
C VAL A 54 -11.26 -8.87 -7.38
N TYR A 55 -11.42 -7.90 -8.27
CA TYR A 55 -12.68 -7.61 -8.91
C TYR A 55 -13.10 -8.68 -9.93
N MET A 56 -12.16 -9.24 -10.69
CA MET A 56 -12.42 -10.36 -11.61
C MET A 56 -12.83 -11.65 -10.88
N GLN A 57 -12.59 -11.76 -9.58
CA GLN A 57 -13.03 -12.88 -8.74
C GLN A 57 -14.46 -12.71 -8.21
N CYS A 58 -15.14 -11.59 -8.49
CA CYS A 58 -16.49 -11.33 -8.00
C CYS A 58 -17.50 -12.25 -8.73
N PRO A 59 -18.24 -13.13 -8.01
CA PRO A 59 -19.15 -14.10 -8.63
C PRO A 59 -20.41 -13.46 -9.23
N HIS A 60 -20.63 -12.16 -9.00
CA HIS A 60 -21.73 -11.38 -9.54
C HIS A 60 -21.24 -10.47 -10.66
N SER A 61 -22.00 -10.39 -11.75
CA SER A 61 -21.73 -9.49 -12.87
C SER A 61 -21.62 -8.05 -12.38
N PHE A 62 -20.45 -7.44 -12.54
CA PHE A 62 -20.30 -6.01 -12.32
C PHE A 62 -20.71 -5.26 -13.58
N GLU A 63 -21.75 -4.45 -13.49
CA GLU A 63 -22.04 -3.45 -14.52
C GLU A 63 -21.20 -2.20 -14.25
N PRO A 64 -20.23 -1.86 -15.12
CA PRO A 64 -19.53 -0.60 -14.97
C PRO A 64 -20.51 0.55 -15.07
N PRO A 65 -20.50 1.49 -14.10
CA PRO A 65 -21.35 2.67 -14.22
C PRO A 65 -21.03 3.34 -15.55
N ILE A 66 -22.09 3.74 -16.26
CA ILE A 66 -21.97 4.36 -17.59
C ILE A 66 -20.94 5.48 -17.48
N ARG A 67 -19.75 5.27 -18.07
CA ARG A 67 -18.74 6.31 -18.15
C ARG A 67 -19.38 7.43 -18.95
N ARG A 68 -19.70 8.55 -18.29
CA ARG A 68 -19.94 9.79 -19.02
C ARG A 68 -18.69 10.02 -19.86
N LYS A 69 -18.85 10.14 -21.18
CA LYS A 69 -17.76 10.58 -22.06
C LYS A 69 -17.32 11.94 -21.55
N GLU A 70 -16.34 11.96 -20.68
CA GLU A 70 -15.56 13.17 -20.44
C GLU A 70 -14.78 13.36 -21.73
N PHE A 71 -15.29 14.26 -22.57
CA PHE A 71 -14.55 14.74 -23.72
C PHE A 71 -13.26 15.34 -23.15
N TYR A 72 -12.17 14.61 -23.31
CA TYR A 72 -10.84 15.14 -23.07
C TYR A 72 -10.65 16.30 -24.04
N ARG A 73 -10.98 17.53 -23.61
CA ARG A 73 -10.58 18.73 -24.33
C ARG A 73 -9.06 18.76 -24.24
N SER A 74 -8.40 18.34 -25.31
CA SER A 74 -6.98 18.57 -25.49
C SER A 74 -6.73 20.06 -25.26
N LYS A 75 -6.04 20.41 -24.17
CA LYS A 75 -5.60 21.78 -23.88
C LYS A 75 -4.40 22.17 -24.76
N HIS A 76 -4.46 21.87 -26.05
CA HIS A 76 -3.45 22.28 -27.02
C HIS A 76 -4.16 22.89 -28.23
N GLY A 77 -4.37 24.21 -28.18
CA GLY A 77 -4.95 24.94 -29.31
C GLY A 77 -5.21 26.43 -29.10
N LEU A 78 -4.70 27.07 -28.02
CA LEU A 78 -4.70 28.53 -27.89
C LEU A 78 -3.29 29.01 -27.56
N ALA A 79 -2.42 28.86 -28.54
CA ALA A 79 -1.14 29.55 -28.61
C ALA A 79 -0.74 29.69 -30.09
N ARG A 80 -1.44 30.55 -30.82
CA ARG A 80 -0.89 31.48 -31.83
C ARG A 80 -2.01 32.26 -32.51
#